data_AF-A0A7C7LQX6-F1
#
_entry.id   AF-A0A7C7LQX6-F1
#
_cell.length_a   1.000
_cell.length_b   1.000
_cell.length_c   1.000
_cell.angle_alpha   90.00
_cell.angle_beta   90.00
_cell.angle_gamma   90.00
#
_symmetry.space_group_name_H-M   'P 1'
#
loop_
_entity.id
_entity.type
_entity.pdbx_description
1 polymer ?
#
loop_
_entity_poly.entity_id
_entity_poly.type
_entity_poly.pdbx_seq_one_letter_code
_entity_poly.pdbx_strand_id
1 'polypeptide(L)'
;MAEEVLYIGVDLGTFRSVMVSSVGQEEEVLTVIGTPKDVIARNFLARDVLFGEEALKNRLALNLFRPLEHGVIKDNAEDKKHIAHFITHIIGLADPENHDRVVAVIGAPAEASYVDKTAIFDAAAGSVNACMIISEPFAVAYALDMLDHTIVIDVGAGTADICRVYGTIPEPGDQVHIPFAGDYIDHQIIREVQLKYSGAQITKDMARRWKEQYSFVSTDPPKDPVLVDFSVEGKAMTLDITDCIQTACESITDNIVENIKSLISSSNPEYHESFRQNIVLAGGGSGISGFGALLERRLSDMGEVAVHTVDDPIHLGAMGGLRLSMEVPEDMWKNLTLASR
;
A
#
# COMPACT_ATOMS: atom_id res chain seq x y z
N MET A 1 18.50 13.47 32.32
CA MET A 1 18.06 12.17 31.77
C MET A 1 18.22 12.28 30.27
N ALA A 2 18.64 11.22 29.59
CA ALA A 2 18.60 11.26 28.12
C ALA A 2 17.14 11.43 27.70
N GLU A 3 16.87 12.32 26.75
CA GLU A 3 15.54 12.50 26.17
C GLU A 3 15.11 11.16 25.56
N GLU A 4 13.98 10.61 26.00
CA GLU A 4 13.51 9.32 25.49
C GLU A 4 12.74 9.57 24.18
N VAL A 5 13.41 9.29 23.06
CA VAL A 5 12.87 9.53 21.72
C VAL A 5 12.20 8.26 21.19
N LEU A 6 10.93 8.35 20.83
CA LEU A 6 10.19 7.34 20.08
C LEU A 6 10.30 7.62 18.59
N TYR A 7 10.76 6.63 17.85
CA TYR A 7 10.80 6.65 16.39
C TYR A 7 9.70 5.75 15.84
N ILE A 8 8.97 6.23 14.84
CA ILE A 8 7.83 5.53 14.24
C ILE A 8 7.97 5.53 12.72
N GLY A 9 7.80 4.35 12.12
CA GLY A 9 7.54 4.21 10.69
C GLY A 9 6.08 3.85 10.47
N VAL A 10 5.39 4.56 9.59
CA VAL A 10 4.02 4.26 9.20
C VAL A 10 3.95 4.07 7.70
N ASP A 11 3.38 2.96 7.25
CA ASP A 11 2.95 2.77 5.86
C ASP A 11 1.44 3.02 5.80
N LEU A 12 1.03 4.11 5.14
CA LEU A 12 -0.36 4.56 5.07
C LEU A 12 -1.07 4.01 3.82
N GLY A 13 -1.21 2.69 3.76
CA GLY A 13 -1.87 2.04 2.63
C GLY A 13 -3.39 2.23 2.54
N THR A 14 -3.92 2.11 1.32
CA THR A 14 -5.36 2.27 0.99
C THR A 14 -6.29 1.22 1.62
N PHE A 15 -5.81 -0.01 1.80
CA PHE A 15 -6.60 -1.11 2.38
C PHE A 15 -6.15 -1.49 3.79
N ARG A 16 -4.84 -1.49 4.02
CA ARG A 16 -4.17 -1.81 5.26
C ARG A 16 -3.05 -0.79 5.46
N SER A 17 -2.84 -0.39 6.70
CA SER A 17 -1.71 0.41 7.12
C SER A 17 -0.93 -0.33 8.19
N VAL A 18 0.38 -0.10 8.21
CA VAL A 18 1.30 -0.74 9.13
C VAL A 18 2.04 0.32 9.92
N MET A 19 2.18 0.13 11.22
CA MET A 19 3.01 0.97 12.07
C MET A 19 4.04 0.11 12.78
N VAL A 20 5.29 0.55 12.75
CA VAL A 20 6.39 -0.06 13.51
C VAL A 20 7.11 1.01 14.33
N SER A 21 7.55 0.66 15.53
CA SER A 21 8.22 1.61 16.44
C SER A 21 9.59 1.14 16.91
N SER A 22 10.44 2.07 17.34
CA SER A 22 11.77 1.76 17.90
C SER A 22 11.74 0.96 19.19
N VAL A 23 10.58 0.84 19.84
CA VAL A 23 10.39 0.02 21.05
C VAL A 23 9.87 -1.39 20.72
N GLY A 24 9.81 -1.75 19.43
CA GLY A 24 9.47 -3.09 18.95
C GLY A 24 7.97 -3.38 18.87
N GLN A 25 7.13 -2.34 18.84
CA GLN A 25 5.71 -2.51 18.52
C GLN A 25 5.54 -2.60 17.01
N GLU A 26 4.67 -3.51 16.57
CA GLU A 26 4.28 -3.72 15.19
C GLU A 26 2.77 -3.89 15.14
N GLU A 27 2.08 -3.02 14.42
CA GLU A 27 0.62 -2.97 14.36
C GLU A 27 0.15 -2.94 12.90
N GLU A 28 -0.70 -3.90 12.55
CA GLU A 28 -1.37 -3.97 11.25
C GLU A 28 -2.85 -3.60 11.41
N VAL A 29 -3.28 -2.53 10.76
CA VAL A 29 -4.65 -2.02 10.88
C VAL A 29 -5.29 -1.88 9.49
N LEU A 30 -6.48 -2.45 9.31
CA LEU A 30 -7.25 -2.17 8.09
C LEU A 30 -7.64 -0.69 8.03
N THR A 31 -7.41 -0.06 6.88
CA THR A 31 -7.72 1.35 6.62
C THR A 31 -9.22 1.53 6.40
N VAL A 32 -9.98 1.38 7.47
CA VAL A 32 -11.43 1.52 7.52
C VAL A 32 -11.84 2.16 8.83
N ILE A 33 -12.74 3.12 8.75
CA ILE A 33 -13.25 3.89 9.87
C ILE A 33 -14.76 3.67 9.93
N GLY A 34 -15.29 3.44 11.13
CA GLY A 34 -16.71 3.27 11.36
C GLY A 34 -17.23 4.34 12.31
N THR A 35 -18.28 5.07 11.92
CA THR A 35 -19.02 5.96 12.82
C THR A 35 -20.42 5.42 13.10
N PRO A 36 -20.95 5.51 14.34
CA PRO A 36 -22.29 5.06 14.65
C PRO A 36 -23.35 5.70 13.76
N LYS A 37 -24.29 4.88 13.24
CA LYS A 37 -25.38 5.34 12.38
C LYS A 37 -26.33 6.32 13.08
N ASP A 38 -26.52 6.12 14.38
CA ASP A 38 -27.42 6.90 15.21
C ASP A 38 -27.01 6.84 16.69
N VAL A 39 -27.79 7.52 17.53
CA VAL A 39 -27.55 7.59 18.99
C VAL A 39 -27.70 6.22 19.66
N ILE A 40 -28.54 5.32 19.13
CA ILE A 40 -28.71 3.96 19.68
C ILE A 40 -27.43 3.16 19.44
N ALA A 41 -26.92 3.17 18.21
CA ALA A 41 -25.64 2.56 17.86
C ALA A 41 -24.49 3.15 18.69
N ARG A 42 -24.45 4.48 18.86
CA ARG A 42 -23.41 5.14 19.67
C ARG A 42 -23.47 4.71 21.14
N ASN A 43 -24.67 4.66 21.72
CA ASN A 43 -24.85 4.23 23.11
C ASN A 43 -24.54 2.74 23.29
N PHE A 44 -24.86 1.90 22.30
CA PHE A 44 -24.54 0.47 22.31
C PHE A 44 -23.03 0.22 22.22
N LEU A 45 -22.33 0.94 21.34
CA LEU A 45 -20.89 0.80 21.12
C LEU A 45 -20.04 1.54 22.16
N ALA A 46 -20.62 2.54 22.85
CA ALA A 46 -19.93 3.43 23.78
C ALA A 46 -18.68 4.14 23.20
N ARG A 47 -18.65 4.30 21.87
CA ARG A 47 -17.56 4.91 21.10
C ARG A 47 -18.15 5.78 19.99
N ASP A 48 -17.49 6.90 19.68
CA ASP A 48 -17.87 7.77 18.55
C ASP A 48 -17.26 7.31 17.21
N VAL A 49 -16.14 6.59 17.26
CA VAL A 49 -15.40 6.11 16.10
C VAL A 49 -14.78 4.75 16.43
N LEU A 50 -14.84 3.81 15.48
CA LEU A 50 -14.14 2.53 15.50
C LEU A 50 -13.21 2.43 14.29
N PHE A 51 -12.16 1.64 14.39
CA PHE A 51 -11.15 1.49 13.34
C PHE A 51 -10.93 0.01 13.00
N GLY A 52 -10.43 -0.25 11.80
CA GLY A 52 -9.95 -1.56 11.37
C GLY A 52 -10.98 -2.69 11.51
N GLU A 53 -10.52 -3.82 12.04
CA GLU A 53 -11.34 -5.02 12.26
C GLU A 53 -12.52 -4.77 13.20
N GLU A 54 -12.38 -3.87 14.19
CA GLU A 54 -13.47 -3.55 15.11
C GLU A 54 -14.63 -2.86 14.38
N ALA A 55 -14.32 -1.97 13.44
CA ALA A 55 -15.31 -1.33 12.58
C ALA A 55 -16.03 -2.36 11.69
N LEU A 56 -15.29 -3.32 11.11
CA LEU A 56 -15.89 -4.35 10.26
C LEU A 56 -16.79 -5.32 11.05
N LYS A 57 -16.38 -5.74 12.26
CA LYS A 57 -17.17 -6.58 13.16
C LYS A 57 -18.52 -5.93 13.52
N ASN A 58 -18.54 -4.60 13.65
CA ASN A 58 -19.72 -3.82 14.04
C ASN A 58 -20.44 -3.13 12.85
N ARG A 59 -20.12 -3.50 11.59
CA ARG A 59 -20.58 -2.83 10.37
C ARG A 59 -22.10 -2.61 10.24
N LEU A 60 -22.93 -3.41 10.91
CA LEU A 60 -24.38 -3.23 10.87
C LEU A 60 -24.83 -1.96 11.61
N ALA A 61 -24.13 -1.58 12.67
CA ALA A 61 -24.40 -0.40 13.49
C ALA A 61 -23.63 0.85 13.02
N LEU A 62 -22.74 0.70 12.02
CA LEU A 62 -21.78 1.73 11.62
C LEU A 62 -21.97 2.17 10.15
N ASN A 63 -21.73 3.46 9.90
CA ASN A 63 -21.38 3.96 8.57
C ASN A 63 -19.88 3.74 8.39
N LEU A 64 -19.49 2.99 7.36
CA LEU A 64 -18.09 2.66 7.09
C LEU A 64 -17.50 3.60 6.04
N PHE A 65 -16.28 4.07 6.31
CA PHE A 65 -15.50 4.97 5.47
C PHE A 65 -14.15 4.34 5.18
N ARG A 66 -13.71 4.44 3.93
CA ARG A 66 -12.34 4.13 3.48
C ARG A 66 -11.81 5.39 2.85
N PRO A 67 -11.09 6.26 3.58
CA PRO A 67 -10.84 7.63 3.14
C PRO A 67 -9.78 7.74 2.04
N LEU A 68 -8.98 6.70 1.87
CA LEU A 68 -7.99 6.58 0.80
C LEU A 68 -8.56 5.77 -0.36
N GLU A 69 -8.44 6.29 -1.58
CA GLU A 69 -8.82 5.62 -2.81
C GLU A 69 -7.81 5.99 -3.89
N HIS A 70 -7.33 5.01 -4.67
CA HIS A 70 -6.25 5.22 -5.65
C HIS A 70 -5.07 6.04 -5.08
N GLY A 71 -4.68 5.74 -3.83
CA GLY A 71 -3.51 6.36 -3.20
C GLY A 71 -3.68 7.83 -2.82
N VAL A 72 -4.86 8.40 -3.01
CA VAL A 72 -5.17 9.78 -2.63
C VAL A 72 -6.26 9.81 -1.57
N ILE A 73 -6.27 10.88 -0.77
CA ILE A 73 -7.40 11.15 0.14
C ILE A 73 -8.57 11.58 -0.73
N LYS A 74 -9.72 10.93 -0.58
CA LYS A 74 -10.93 11.33 -1.31
C LYS A 74 -11.28 12.79 -1.03
N ASP A 75 -11.59 13.54 -2.10
CA ASP A 75 -11.84 14.99 -2.00
C ASP A 75 -13.25 15.30 -1.48
N ASN A 76 -13.52 14.90 -0.24
CA ASN A 76 -14.68 15.36 0.52
C ASN A 76 -14.31 15.57 1.99
N ALA A 77 -15.10 16.40 2.67
CA ALA A 77 -14.80 16.84 4.03
C ALA A 77 -14.87 15.70 5.07
N GLU A 78 -15.74 14.70 4.84
CA GLU A 78 -15.87 13.55 5.75
C GLU A 78 -14.63 12.66 5.68
N ASP A 79 -14.19 12.28 4.48
CA ASP A 79 -13.00 11.44 4.30
C ASP A 79 -11.72 12.13 4.80
N LYS A 80 -11.55 13.44 4.58
CA LYS A 80 -10.45 14.23 5.15
C LYS A 80 -10.42 14.21 6.68
N LYS A 81 -11.58 14.30 7.33
CA LYS A 81 -11.69 14.16 8.78
C LYS A 81 -11.39 12.74 9.24
N HIS A 82 -11.89 11.73 8.52
CA HIS A 82 -11.71 10.32 8.89
C HIS A 82 -10.27 9.84 8.71
N ILE A 83 -9.55 10.29 7.68
CA ILE A 83 -8.12 9.98 7.57
C ILE A 83 -7.33 10.61 8.71
N ALA A 84 -7.67 11.83 9.13
CA ALA A 84 -6.99 12.46 10.25
C ALA A 84 -7.18 11.66 11.55
N HIS A 85 -8.41 11.23 11.83
CA HIS A 85 -8.70 10.35 12.97
C HIS A 85 -7.95 9.02 12.87
N PHE A 86 -7.82 8.45 11.67
CA PHE A 86 -7.10 7.19 11.46
C PHE A 86 -5.59 7.34 11.70
N ILE A 87 -4.96 8.41 11.20
CA ILE A 87 -3.55 8.72 11.42
C ILE A 87 -3.26 8.93 12.92
N THR A 88 -4.11 9.69 13.62
CA THR A 88 -3.99 9.84 15.08
C THR A 88 -4.14 8.50 15.78
N HIS A 89 -5.08 7.65 15.35
CA HIS A 89 -5.27 6.33 15.94
C HIS A 89 -4.05 5.42 15.76
N ILE A 90 -3.54 5.27 14.53
CA ILE A 90 -2.45 4.34 14.24
C ILE A 90 -1.13 4.78 14.89
N ILE A 91 -0.85 6.09 14.95
CA ILE A 91 0.29 6.62 15.71
C ILE A 91 0.07 6.41 17.21
N GLY A 92 -1.15 6.61 17.69
CA GLY A 92 -1.52 6.41 19.09
C GLY A 92 -1.32 4.97 19.60
N LEU A 93 -1.33 3.97 18.71
CA LEU A 93 -1.00 2.58 19.08
C LEU A 93 0.46 2.41 19.54
N ALA A 94 1.34 3.34 19.21
CA ALA A 94 2.73 3.34 19.67
C ALA A 94 2.91 3.93 21.08
N ASP A 95 1.81 4.31 21.76
CA ASP A 95 1.81 5.02 23.05
C ASP A 95 2.79 6.22 23.09
N PRO A 96 2.68 7.19 22.15
CA PRO A 96 3.60 8.32 22.04
C PRO A 96 3.68 9.18 23.31
N GLU A 97 2.63 9.16 24.13
CA GLU A 97 2.50 9.94 25.36
C GLU A 97 3.46 9.50 26.48
N ASN A 98 4.05 8.31 26.35
CA ASN A 98 5.05 7.77 27.28
C ASN A 98 6.48 8.26 26.99
N HIS A 99 6.68 9.10 25.96
CA HIS A 99 8.00 9.51 25.48
C HIS A 99 8.13 11.04 25.46
N ASP A 100 9.35 11.55 25.67
CA ASP A 100 9.62 12.99 25.68
C ASP A 100 9.49 13.60 24.28
N ARG A 101 9.84 12.82 23.25
CA ARG A 101 9.84 13.23 21.86
C ARG A 101 9.47 12.08 20.94
N VAL A 102 8.68 12.39 19.92
CA VAL A 102 8.17 11.44 18.94
C VAL A 102 8.51 11.94 17.54
N VAL A 103 9.15 11.08 16.75
CA VAL A 103 9.53 11.34 15.36
C VAL A 103 8.89 10.27 14.49
N ALA A 104 8.15 10.68 13.46
CA ALA A 104 7.49 9.76 12.54
C ALA A 104 7.93 9.98 11.10
N VAL A 105 8.10 8.87 10.36
CA VAL A 105 8.17 8.87 8.91
C VAL A 105 6.96 8.12 8.38
N ILE A 106 6.18 8.78 7.52
CA ILE A 106 4.97 8.24 6.94
C ILE A 106 5.21 7.99 5.45
N GLY A 107 5.20 6.72 5.06
CA GLY A 107 5.05 6.29 3.68
C GLY A 107 3.65 6.63 3.19
N ALA A 108 3.56 7.43 2.14
CA ALA A 108 2.32 7.71 1.44
C ALA A 108 2.62 7.86 -0.06
N PRO A 109 1.62 7.75 -0.94
CA PRO A 109 1.84 7.78 -2.39
C PRO A 109 2.55 9.06 -2.88
N ALA A 110 3.50 8.88 -3.81
CA ALA A 110 4.45 9.91 -4.24
C ALA A 110 3.79 11.21 -4.75
N GLU A 111 2.68 11.04 -5.48
CA GLU A 111 1.88 12.11 -6.10
C GLU A 111 0.76 12.65 -5.22
N ALA A 112 0.69 12.28 -3.93
CA ALA A 112 -0.24 12.90 -2.99
C ALA A 112 -0.18 14.43 -3.17
N SER A 113 -1.33 15.02 -3.48
CA SER A 113 -1.39 16.45 -3.80
C SER A 113 -0.84 17.26 -2.62
N TYR A 114 -0.42 18.50 -2.86
CA TYR A 114 0.03 19.37 -1.75
C TYR A 114 -1.02 19.44 -0.61
N VAL A 115 -2.31 19.35 -0.98
CA VAL A 115 -3.45 19.30 -0.06
C VAL A 115 -3.44 18.01 0.77
N ASP A 116 -3.17 16.87 0.13
CA ASP A 116 -3.16 15.56 0.81
C ASP A 116 -1.98 15.44 1.79
N LYS A 117 -0.79 15.89 1.37
CA LYS A 117 0.39 15.94 2.26
C LYS A 117 0.13 16.83 3.47
N THR A 118 -0.49 17.99 3.27
CA THR A 118 -0.85 18.89 4.38
C THR A 118 -1.84 18.24 5.34
N ALA A 119 -2.87 17.54 4.84
CA ALA A 119 -3.82 16.84 5.70
C ALA A 119 -3.18 15.72 6.52
N ILE A 120 -2.25 14.96 5.95
CA ILE A 120 -1.48 13.93 6.65
C ILE A 120 -0.60 14.57 7.74
N PHE A 121 0.10 15.65 7.40
CA PHE A 121 0.92 16.40 8.37
C PHE A 121 0.10 16.96 9.52
N ASP A 122 -1.01 17.64 9.24
CA ASP A 122 -1.87 18.24 10.25
C ASP A 122 -2.47 17.19 11.19
N ALA A 123 -2.80 16.01 10.66
CA ALA A 123 -3.28 14.88 11.45
C ALA A 123 -2.20 14.30 12.37
N ALA A 124 -0.98 14.14 11.85
CA ALA A 124 0.17 13.66 12.63
C ALA A 124 0.61 14.69 13.69
N ALA A 125 0.43 15.98 13.41
CA ALA A 125 0.92 17.09 14.25
C ALA A 125 0.41 17.08 15.69
N GLY A 126 -0.77 16.51 15.93
CA GLY A 126 -1.31 16.34 17.29
C GLY A 126 -0.64 15.22 18.08
N SER A 127 0.13 14.34 17.44
CA SER A 127 0.68 13.09 18.00
C SER A 127 2.20 12.98 17.92
N VAL A 128 2.87 13.81 17.12
CA VAL A 128 4.33 13.74 16.90
C VAL A 128 4.99 15.11 16.97
N ASN A 129 6.25 15.15 17.41
CA ASN A 129 7.06 16.37 17.46
C ASN A 129 7.66 16.71 16.09
N ALA A 130 7.98 15.69 15.29
CA ALA A 130 8.49 15.85 13.92
C ALA A 130 7.92 14.74 13.02
N CYS A 131 7.62 15.11 11.78
CA CYS A 131 7.07 14.21 10.78
C CYS A 131 7.77 14.42 9.44
N MET A 132 7.94 13.35 8.68
CA MET A 132 8.36 13.41 7.28
C MET A 132 7.51 12.45 6.46
N ILE A 133 7.12 12.89 5.26
CA ILE A 133 6.41 12.05 4.29
C ILE A 133 7.40 11.62 3.21
N ILE A 134 7.47 10.32 2.94
CA ILE A 134 8.26 9.73 1.87
C ILE A 134 7.37 8.87 0.99
N SER A 135 7.84 8.51 -0.21
CA SER A 135 7.13 7.53 -1.02
C SER A 135 7.34 6.12 -0.48
N GLU A 136 6.27 5.32 -0.55
CA GLU A 136 6.26 3.90 -0.18
C GLU A 136 7.37 3.09 -0.88
N PRO A 137 7.54 3.14 -2.23
CA PRO A 137 8.61 2.38 -2.88
C PRO A 137 10.02 2.81 -2.47
N PHE A 138 10.23 4.08 -2.08
CA PHE A 138 11.51 4.51 -1.52
C PHE A 138 11.75 3.94 -0.12
N ALA A 139 10.70 3.91 0.71
CA ALA A 139 10.77 3.28 2.03
C ALA A 139 11.15 1.79 1.91
N VAL A 140 10.52 1.07 0.98
CA VAL A 140 10.87 -0.33 0.68
C VAL A 140 12.34 -0.47 0.27
N ALA A 141 12.84 0.37 -0.65
CA ALA A 141 14.25 0.36 -1.04
C ALA A 141 15.18 0.55 0.17
N TYR A 142 14.81 1.48 1.06
CA TYR A 142 15.57 1.79 2.27
C TYR A 142 15.57 0.64 3.29
N ALA A 143 14.45 -0.07 3.44
CA ALA A 143 14.34 -1.25 4.29
C ALA A 143 15.26 -2.39 3.81
N LEU A 144 15.38 -2.56 2.50
CA LEU A 144 16.15 -3.62 1.87
C LEU A 144 17.62 -3.27 1.59
N ASP A 145 18.05 -2.05 1.93
CA ASP A 145 19.37 -1.52 1.59
C ASP A 145 19.66 -1.49 0.07
N MET A 146 18.60 -1.42 -0.75
CA MET A 146 18.67 -1.39 -2.22
C MET A 146 18.63 0.04 -2.74
N LEU A 147 19.65 0.82 -2.37
CA LEU A 147 19.75 2.25 -2.70
C LEU A 147 20.58 2.52 -3.97
N ASP A 148 21.28 1.51 -4.49
CA ASP A 148 22.16 1.64 -5.65
C ASP A 148 21.43 1.26 -6.95
N HIS A 149 21.23 2.24 -7.82
CA HIS A 149 20.61 2.11 -9.15
C HIS A 149 19.50 1.05 -9.24
N THR A 150 18.47 1.21 -8.42
CA THR A 150 17.37 0.24 -8.25
C THR A 150 16.05 0.81 -8.77
N ILE A 151 15.21 -0.02 -9.38
CA ILE A 151 13.79 0.28 -9.64
C ILE A 151 12.96 -0.51 -8.63
N VAL A 152 12.17 0.16 -7.80
CA VAL A 152 11.21 -0.49 -6.91
C VAL A 152 9.81 -0.37 -7.48
N ILE A 153 9.09 -1.49 -7.55
CA ILE A 153 7.70 -1.61 -7.97
C ILE A 153 6.91 -2.04 -6.74
N ASP A 154 6.14 -1.13 -6.17
CA ASP A 154 5.25 -1.43 -5.04
C ASP A 154 3.82 -1.59 -5.55
N VAL A 155 3.30 -2.82 -5.57
CA VAL A 155 1.92 -3.09 -5.99
C VAL A 155 1.02 -3.24 -4.77
N GLY A 156 0.40 -2.15 -4.35
CA GLY A 156 -0.54 -2.10 -3.24
C GLY A 156 -1.97 -2.53 -3.59
N ALA A 157 -2.92 -2.11 -2.76
CA ALA A 157 -4.35 -2.35 -3.02
C ALA A 157 -4.90 -1.36 -4.05
N GLY A 158 -4.90 -0.06 -3.76
CA GLY A 158 -5.44 0.95 -4.65
C GLY A 158 -4.54 1.31 -5.83
N THR A 159 -3.22 1.17 -5.68
CA THR A 159 -2.22 1.76 -6.57
C THR A 159 -0.99 0.89 -6.71
N ALA A 160 -0.30 1.06 -7.84
CA ALA A 160 1.03 0.54 -8.05
C ALA A 160 1.97 1.72 -8.25
N ASP A 161 2.98 1.82 -7.40
CA ASP A 161 3.91 2.94 -7.33
C ASP A 161 5.30 2.44 -7.74
N ILE A 162 5.91 3.10 -8.72
CA ILE A 162 7.23 2.73 -9.25
C ILE A 162 8.20 3.86 -8.95
N CYS A 163 9.35 3.54 -8.36
CA CYS A 163 10.37 4.52 -8.03
C CYS A 163 11.76 4.10 -8.48
N ARG A 164 12.49 5.04 -9.07
CA ARG A 164 13.91 4.93 -9.38
C ARG A 164 14.74 5.46 -8.21
N VAL A 165 15.62 4.63 -7.66
CA VAL A 165 16.44 4.91 -6.48
C VAL A 165 17.93 4.82 -6.83
N TYR A 166 18.71 5.82 -6.45
CA TYR A 166 20.15 5.91 -6.76
C TYR A 166 20.93 6.72 -5.70
N GLY A 167 20.64 6.49 -4.42
CA GLY A 167 21.39 7.07 -3.30
C GLY A 167 21.00 8.50 -2.91
N THR A 168 19.93 9.05 -3.48
CA THR A 168 19.35 10.33 -3.09
C THR A 168 17.85 10.20 -2.85
N ILE A 169 17.25 11.19 -2.18
CA ILE A 169 15.78 11.29 -2.09
C ILE A 169 15.23 11.40 -3.53
N PRO A 170 14.24 10.56 -3.92
CA PRO A 170 13.69 10.59 -5.27
C PRO A 170 13.02 11.91 -5.60
N GLU A 171 13.27 12.42 -6.80
CA GLU A 171 12.57 13.58 -7.34
C GLU A 171 11.20 13.15 -7.93
N PRO A 172 10.29 14.10 -8.25
CA PRO A 172 9.03 13.76 -8.89
C PRO A 172 9.20 13.00 -10.22
N GLY A 173 10.29 13.27 -10.96
CA GLY A 173 10.59 12.58 -12.23
C GLY A 173 11.11 11.15 -12.07
N ASP A 174 11.46 10.73 -10.86
CA ASP A 174 11.90 9.37 -10.55
C ASP A 174 10.75 8.44 -10.18
N GLN A 175 9.53 8.97 -10.12
CA GLN A 175 8.39 8.29 -9.53
C GLN A 175 7.24 8.26 -10.52
N VAL A 176 6.52 7.14 -10.51
CA VAL A 176 5.32 6.95 -11.32
C VAL A 176 4.24 6.36 -10.44
N HIS A 177 3.05 6.94 -10.55
CA HIS A 177 1.86 6.46 -9.88
C HIS A 177 0.88 5.83 -10.87
N ILE A 178 0.47 4.59 -10.62
CA ILE A 178 -0.47 3.85 -11.48
C ILE A 178 -1.74 3.55 -10.67
N PRO A 179 -2.93 4.03 -11.08
CA PRO A 179 -4.18 3.80 -10.37
C PRO A 179 -4.76 2.38 -10.60
N PHE A 180 -3.91 1.41 -10.94
CA PHE A 180 -4.26 0.03 -11.26
C PHE A 180 -3.39 -0.94 -10.45
N ALA A 181 -3.99 -1.58 -9.43
CA ALA A 181 -3.32 -2.56 -8.59
C ALA A 181 -4.30 -3.61 -8.05
N GLY A 182 -4.15 -4.04 -6.79
CA GLY A 182 -4.95 -5.12 -6.21
C GLY A 182 -6.46 -4.94 -6.32
N ASP A 183 -6.98 -3.72 -6.13
CA ASP A 183 -8.40 -3.40 -6.25
C ASP A 183 -8.87 -3.46 -7.70
N TYR A 184 -8.03 -3.08 -8.65
CA TYR A 184 -8.35 -3.21 -10.07
C TYR A 184 -8.44 -4.68 -10.47
N ILE A 185 -7.51 -5.52 -9.98
CA ILE A 185 -7.55 -6.98 -10.19
C ILE A 185 -8.84 -7.56 -9.61
N ASP A 186 -9.26 -7.15 -8.39
CA ASP A 186 -10.53 -7.60 -7.79
C ASP A 186 -11.72 -7.34 -8.73
N HIS A 187 -11.77 -6.16 -9.36
CA HIS A 187 -12.82 -5.82 -10.33
C HIS A 187 -12.70 -6.60 -11.65
N GLN A 188 -11.49 -6.85 -12.14
CA GLN A 188 -11.31 -7.69 -13.33
C GLN A 188 -11.74 -9.14 -13.06
N ILE A 189 -11.48 -9.69 -11.88
CA ILE A 189 -12.00 -11.02 -11.51
C ILE A 189 -13.53 -11.05 -11.57
N ILE A 190 -14.20 -10.06 -10.97
CA ILE A 190 -15.67 -9.96 -11.04
C ILE A 190 -16.13 -9.96 -12.50
N ARG A 191 -15.52 -9.12 -13.33
CA ARG A 191 -15.87 -8.96 -14.74
C ARG A 191 -15.68 -10.27 -15.52
N GLU A 192 -14.52 -10.90 -15.42
CA GLU A 192 -14.19 -12.13 -16.17
C GLU A 192 -15.10 -13.28 -15.76
N VAL A 193 -15.42 -13.42 -14.48
CA VAL A 193 -16.34 -14.46 -14.00
C VAL A 193 -17.77 -14.17 -14.47
N GLN A 194 -18.23 -12.90 -14.49
CA GLN A 194 -19.55 -12.54 -15.00
C GLN A 194 -19.69 -12.74 -16.52
N LEU A 195 -18.60 -12.56 -17.28
CA LEU A 195 -18.56 -12.89 -18.70
C LEU A 195 -18.65 -14.40 -18.95
N LYS A 196 -17.95 -15.20 -18.13
CA LYS A 196 -17.94 -16.67 -18.26
C LYS A 196 -19.22 -17.33 -17.71
N TYR A 197 -19.81 -16.77 -16.64
CA TYR A 197 -20.94 -17.34 -15.91
C TYR A 197 -22.06 -16.30 -15.72
N SER A 198 -23.03 -16.31 -16.64
CA SER A 198 -24.17 -15.40 -16.61
C SER A 198 -24.97 -15.51 -15.30
N GLY A 199 -25.27 -14.37 -14.67
CA GLY A 199 -26.03 -14.32 -13.42
C GLY A 199 -25.21 -14.48 -12.14
N ALA A 200 -23.88 -14.58 -12.22
CA ALA A 200 -23.01 -14.61 -11.05
C ALA A 200 -23.04 -13.28 -10.27
N GLN A 201 -23.37 -13.34 -8.98
CA GLN A 201 -23.45 -12.19 -8.07
C GLN A 201 -22.21 -12.08 -7.17
N ILE A 202 -21.10 -11.60 -7.71
CA ILE A 202 -19.82 -11.59 -7.01
C ILE A 202 -19.62 -10.25 -6.31
N THR A 203 -19.27 -10.29 -5.02
CA THR A 203 -18.87 -9.08 -4.29
C THR A 203 -17.37 -8.87 -4.38
N LYS A 204 -16.92 -7.63 -4.16
CA LYS A 204 -15.48 -7.29 -4.10
C LYS A 204 -14.73 -8.13 -3.08
N ASP A 205 -15.30 -8.35 -1.89
CA ASP A 205 -14.69 -9.19 -0.84
C ASP A 205 -14.57 -10.67 -1.25
N MET A 206 -15.45 -11.17 -2.12
CA MET A 206 -15.32 -12.53 -2.67
C MET A 206 -14.18 -12.61 -3.67
N ALA A 207 -14.16 -11.70 -4.63
CA ALA A 207 -13.09 -11.63 -5.63
C ALA A 207 -11.71 -11.45 -4.99
N ARG A 208 -11.61 -10.59 -3.97
CA ARG A 208 -10.38 -10.38 -3.22
C ARG A 208 -9.89 -11.63 -2.51
N ARG A 209 -10.77 -12.36 -1.81
CA ARG A 209 -10.39 -13.63 -1.17
C ARG A 209 -9.89 -14.65 -2.20
N TRP A 210 -10.54 -14.72 -3.36
CA TRP A 210 -10.08 -15.61 -4.44
C TRP A 210 -8.72 -15.18 -4.99
N LYS A 211 -8.50 -13.87 -5.19
CA LYS A 211 -7.21 -13.32 -5.59
C LYS A 211 -6.11 -13.66 -4.58
N GLU A 212 -6.32 -13.32 -3.31
CA GLU A 212 -5.31 -13.55 -2.25
C GLU A 212 -4.99 -15.04 -2.07
N GLN A 213 -5.96 -15.93 -2.32
CA GLN A 213 -5.75 -17.37 -2.17
C GLN A 213 -5.16 -18.04 -3.42
N TYR A 214 -5.48 -17.54 -4.62
CA TYR A 214 -5.24 -18.27 -5.87
C TYR A 214 -4.58 -17.44 -6.97
N SER A 215 -4.13 -16.21 -6.72
CA SER A 215 -3.55 -15.36 -7.78
C SER A 215 -2.29 -15.96 -8.40
N PHE A 216 -2.26 -15.95 -9.74
CA PHE A 216 -1.14 -16.43 -10.54
C PHE A 216 -1.16 -15.74 -11.91
N VAL A 217 -0.04 -15.86 -12.63
CA VAL A 217 0.08 -15.46 -14.04
C VAL A 217 0.63 -16.59 -14.90
N SER A 218 0.64 -16.44 -16.22
CA SER A 218 1.03 -17.46 -17.21
C SER A 218 2.41 -18.09 -17.03
N THR A 219 3.31 -17.43 -16.31
CA THR A 219 4.67 -17.93 -16.03
C THR A 219 4.69 -18.97 -14.91
N ASP A 220 3.64 -19.06 -14.09
CA ASP A 220 3.52 -20.05 -13.02
C ASP A 220 2.07 -20.51 -12.83
N PRO A 221 1.50 -21.26 -13.80
CA PRO A 221 0.12 -21.73 -13.71
C PRO A 221 -0.06 -22.80 -12.62
N PRO A 222 -1.21 -22.83 -11.92
CA PRO A 222 -1.48 -23.81 -10.87
C PRO A 222 -1.60 -25.21 -11.45
N LYS A 223 -1.26 -26.22 -10.63
CA LYS A 223 -1.38 -27.64 -11.02
C LYS A 223 -2.83 -28.11 -11.08
N ASP A 224 -3.65 -27.60 -10.16
CA ASP A 224 -5.06 -27.93 -10.03
C ASP A 224 -5.92 -26.71 -10.40
N PRO A 225 -7.13 -26.92 -10.97
CA PRO A 225 -8.03 -25.82 -11.28
C PRO A 225 -8.44 -25.03 -10.03
N VAL A 226 -8.63 -23.72 -10.19
CA VAL A 226 -9.17 -22.84 -9.15
C VAL A 226 -10.68 -22.99 -9.12
N LEU A 227 -11.16 -23.86 -8.24
CA LEU A 227 -12.57 -24.11 -8.02
C LEU A 227 -13.09 -23.26 -6.85
N VAL A 228 -14.15 -22.50 -7.07
CA VAL A 228 -14.78 -21.67 -6.04
C VAL A 228 -16.26 -21.99 -5.90
N ASP A 229 -16.73 -22.05 -4.65
CA ASP A 229 -18.14 -22.22 -4.35
C ASP A 229 -18.86 -20.87 -4.39
N PHE A 230 -20.00 -20.87 -5.08
CA PHE A 230 -20.81 -19.69 -5.32
C PHE A 230 -22.31 -20.02 -5.33
N SER A 231 -23.17 -19.01 -5.19
CA SER A 231 -24.63 -19.17 -5.25
C SER A 231 -25.24 -18.34 -6.38
N VAL A 232 -25.72 -18.99 -7.44
CA VAL A 232 -26.50 -18.31 -8.50
C VAL A 232 -27.98 -18.52 -8.21
N GLU A 233 -28.73 -17.43 -8.06
CA GLU A 233 -30.16 -17.46 -7.76
C GLU A 233 -30.52 -18.35 -6.54
N GLY A 234 -29.63 -18.41 -5.55
CA GLY A 234 -29.82 -19.21 -4.33
C GLY A 234 -29.40 -20.69 -4.46
N LYS A 235 -28.89 -21.13 -5.61
CA LYS A 235 -28.36 -22.50 -5.81
C LYS A 235 -26.85 -22.51 -5.67
N ALA A 236 -26.36 -23.32 -4.75
CA ALA A 236 -24.94 -23.60 -4.61
C ALA A 236 -24.39 -24.28 -5.88
N MET A 237 -23.29 -23.75 -6.38
CA MET A 237 -22.55 -24.25 -7.53
C MET A 237 -21.05 -24.06 -7.31
N THR A 238 -20.26 -24.95 -7.90
CA THR A 238 -18.81 -24.83 -7.93
C THR A 238 -18.40 -24.43 -9.35
N LEU A 239 -17.62 -23.35 -9.47
CA LEU A 239 -17.19 -22.79 -10.75
C LEU A 239 -15.68 -22.84 -10.88
N ASP A 240 -15.20 -23.09 -12.10
CA ASP A 240 -13.77 -23.06 -12.45
C ASP A 240 -13.39 -21.67 -12.97
N ILE A 241 -12.73 -20.90 -12.12
CA ILE A 241 -12.34 -19.52 -12.40
C ILE A 241 -10.85 -19.39 -12.76
N THR A 242 -10.17 -20.48 -13.09
CA THR A 242 -8.70 -20.50 -13.35
C THR A 242 -8.28 -19.44 -14.38
N ASP A 243 -8.89 -19.45 -15.57
CA ASP A 243 -8.58 -18.48 -16.63
C ASP A 243 -8.97 -17.04 -16.25
N CYS A 244 -10.03 -16.87 -15.44
CA CYS A 244 -10.51 -15.56 -14.99
C CYS A 244 -9.49 -14.93 -14.03
N ILE A 245 -8.93 -15.71 -13.10
CA ILE A 245 -7.87 -15.26 -12.20
C ILE A 245 -6.63 -14.86 -12.99
N GLN A 246 -6.17 -15.71 -13.90
CA GLN A 246 -4.99 -15.43 -14.72
C GLN A 246 -5.15 -14.12 -15.51
N THR A 247 -6.25 -14.00 -16.25
CA THR A 247 -6.53 -12.82 -17.09
C THR A 247 -6.60 -11.54 -16.26
N ALA A 248 -7.26 -11.61 -15.10
CA ALA A 248 -7.35 -10.48 -14.19
C ALA A 248 -6.00 -10.09 -13.58
N CYS A 249 -5.16 -11.04 -13.16
CA CYS A 249 -3.85 -10.76 -12.59
C CYS A 249 -2.89 -10.17 -13.63
N GLU A 250 -2.93 -10.65 -14.88
CA GLU A 250 -2.07 -10.12 -15.95
C GLU A 250 -2.48 -8.72 -16.42
N SER A 251 -3.69 -8.26 -16.11
CA SER A 251 -4.25 -6.98 -16.59
C SER A 251 -3.49 -5.72 -16.15
N ILE A 252 -2.71 -5.78 -15.08
CA ILE A 252 -1.88 -4.65 -14.59
C ILE A 252 -0.49 -4.61 -15.25
N THR A 253 -0.08 -5.69 -15.92
CA THR A 253 1.31 -5.90 -16.37
C THR A 253 1.77 -4.85 -17.38
N ASP A 254 0.93 -4.52 -18.37
CA ASP A 254 1.32 -3.66 -19.48
C ASP A 254 1.68 -2.25 -19.00
N ASN A 255 0.83 -1.67 -18.13
CA ASN A 255 1.09 -0.35 -17.54
C ASN A 255 2.39 -0.34 -16.72
N ILE A 256 2.65 -1.37 -15.93
CA ILE A 256 3.88 -1.47 -15.13
C ILE A 256 5.11 -1.55 -16.04
N VAL A 257 5.08 -2.43 -17.04
CA VAL A 257 6.19 -2.63 -17.99
C VAL A 257 6.51 -1.36 -18.78
N GLU A 258 5.49 -0.65 -19.26
CA GLU A 258 5.68 0.61 -19.99
C GLU A 258 6.31 1.70 -19.12
N ASN A 259 5.92 1.81 -17.85
CA ASN A 259 6.48 2.80 -16.94
C ASN A 259 7.90 2.47 -16.49
N ILE A 260 8.24 1.19 -16.29
CA ILE A 260 9.63 0.75 -16.07
C ILE A 260 10.50 1.13 -17.27
N LYS A 261 10.03 0.85 -18.50
CA LYS A 261 10.72 1.24 -19.74
C LYS A 261 10.98 2.74 -19.78
N SER A 262 9.98 3.55 -19.44
CA SER A 262 10.08 5.00 -19.39
C SER A 262 11.13 5.48 -18.35
N LEU A 263 11.09 4.96 -17.12
CA LEU A 263 12.02 5.32 -16.05
C LEU A 263 13.47 4.94 -16.37
N ILE A 264 13.70 3.77 -16.96
CA ILE A 264 15.04 3.37 -17.38
C ILE A 264 15.51 4.24 -18.55
N SER A 265 14.69 4.39 -19.60
CA SER A 265 15.07 5.14 -20.81
C SER A 265 15.38 6.63 -20.57
N SER A 266 14.74 7.23 -19.57
CA SER A 266 15.00 8.63 -19.16
C SER A 266 16.22 8.79 -18.24
N SER A 267 16.83 7.70 -17.77
CA SER A 267 18.02 7.74 -16.92
C SER A 267 19.32 7.83 -17.74
N ASN A 268 20.46 8.09 -17.09
CA ASN A 268 21.76 8.08 -17.75
C ASN A 268 22.06 6.67 -18.32
N PRO A 269 22.35 6.54 -19.64
CA PRO A 269 22.66 5.27 -20.31
C PRO A 269 23.73 4.40 -19.63
N GLU A 270 24.68 5.00 -18.93
CA GLU A 270 25.74 4.27 -18.21
C GLU A 270 25.19 3.36 -17.10
N TYR A 271 23.99 3.66 -16.56
CA TYR A 271 23.36 2.91 -15.47
C TYR A 271 22.16 2.07 -15.91
N HIS A 272 21.84 2.04 -17.21
CA HIS A 272 20.68 1.26 -17.70
C HIS A 272 20.82 -0.24 -17.39
N GLU A 273 22.03 -0.77 -17.44
CA GLU A 273 22.31 -2.16 -17.07
C GLU A 273 22.04 -2.39 -15.59
N SER A 274 22.56 -1.53 -14.71
CA SER A 274 22.34 -1.62 -13.27
C SER A 274 20.85 -1.59 -12.92
N PHE A 275 20.08 -0.65 -13.48
CA PHE A 275 18.63 -0.60 -13.25
C PHE A 275 17.89 -1.85 -13.75
N ARG A 276 18.31 -2.45 -14.87
CA ARG A 276 17.69 -3.70 -15.37
C ARG A 276 17.99 -4.89 -14.48
N GLN A 277 19.15 -4.92 -13.83
CA GLN A 277 19.57 -6.02 -12.95
C GLN A 277 19.05 -5.87 -11.51
N ASN A 278 18.61 -4.66 -11.15
CA ASN A 278 18.14 -4.30 -9.82
C ASN A 278 16.68 -3.80 -9.87
N ILE A 279 15.75 -4.65 -10.31
CA ILE A 279 14.32 -4.38 -10.19
C ILE A 279 13.77 -5.13 -8.99
N VAL A 280 13.06 -4.45 -8.10
CA VAL A 280 12.45 -5.02 -6.89
C VAL A 280 10.93 -5.00 -7.06
N LEU A 281 10.28 -6.13 -6.82
CA LEU A 281 8.83 -6.25 -6.80
C LEU A 281 8.36 -6.45 -5.36
N ALA A 282 7.64 -5.46 -4.84
CA ALA A 282 7.11 -5.38 -3.49
C ALA A 282 5.60 -5.07 -3.48
N GLY A 283 5.07 -4.76 -2.31
CA GLY A 283 3.63 -4.60 -2.08
C GLY A 283 2.87 -5.91 -2.08
N GLY A 284 1.60 -5.89 -1.68
CA GLY A 284 0.76 -7.10 -1.63
C GLY A 284 0.63 -7.83 -2.98
N GLY A 285 0.79 -7.13 -4.09
CA GLY A 285 0.79 -7.70 -5.44
C GLY A 285 2.05 -8.48 -5.80
N SER A 286 3.15 -8.36 -5.05
CA SER A 286 4.33 -9.21 -5.22
C SER A 286 4.02 -10.69 -4.94
N GLY A 287 2.98 -10.97 -4.15
CA GLY A 287 2.51 -12.31 -3.83
C GLY A 287 1.79 -13.04 -4.97
N ILE A 288 1.58 -12.41 -6.14
CA ILE A 288 1.00 -13.06 -7.32
C ILE A 288 1.99 -14.07 -7.89
N SER A 289 1.61 -15.35 -7.94
CA SER A 289 2.51 -16.43 -8.38
C SER A 289 3.00 -16.20 -9.80
N GLY A 290 4.33 -16.21 -9.98
CA GLY A 290 5.00 -16.01 -11.27
C GLY A 290 5.13 -14.55 -11.73
N PHE A 291 4.66 -13.55 -10.97
CA PHE A 291 4.60 -12.17 -11.47
C PHE A 291 5.97 -11.56 -11.77
N GLY A 292 6.98 -11.78 -10.93
CA GLY A 292 8.36 -11.37 -11.20
C GLY A 292 8.90 -11.92 -12.52
N ALA A 293 8.74 -13.23 -12.75
CA ALA A 293 9.14 -13.89 -14.00
C ALA A 293 8.35 -13.39 -15.22
N LEU A 294 7.09 -13.00 -15.04
CA LEU A 294 6.31 -12.36 -16.10
C LEU A 294 6.91 -11.00 -16.46
N LEU A 295 7.25 -10.17 -15.48
CA LEU A 295 7.89 -8.87 -15.70
C LEU A 295 9.22 -9.02 -16.43
N GLU A 296 10.09 -9.94 -15.99
CA GLU A 296 11.35 -10.26 -16.69
C GLU A 296 11.11 -10.62 -18.16
N ARG A 297 10.17 -11.54 -18.42
CA ARG A 297 9.81 -11.95 -19.79
C ARG A 297 9.32 -10.77 -20.62
N ARG A 298 8.52 -9.87 -20.05
CA ARG A 298 7.93 -8.71 -20.74
C ARG A 298 8.90 -7.55 -20.94
N LEU A 299 9.97 -7.48 -20.16
CA LEU A 299 11.04 -6.48 -20.27
C LEU A 299 12.26 -6.98 -21.07
N SER A 300 12.26 -8.25 -21.52
CA SER A 300 13.38 -8.89 -22.22
C SER A 300 13.83 -8.20 -23.52
N ASP A 301 12.98 -7.37 -24.13
CA ASP A 301 13.35 -6.54 -25.29
C ASP A 301 14.32 -5.40 -24.94
N MET A 302 14.46 -5.06 -23.65
CA MET A 302 15.44 -4.10 -23.15
C MET A 302 16.83 -4.72 -22.89
N GLY A 303 16.95 -6.04 -22.98
CA GLY A 303 18.15 -6.80 -22.61
C GLY A 303 17.87 -7.78 -21.47
N GLU A 304 18.94 -8.25 -20.81
CA GLU A 304 18.84 -9.08 -19.62
C GLU A 304 18.31 -8.25 -18.45
N VAL A 305 17.26 -8.76 -17.80
CA VAL A 305 16.52 -8.11 -16.71
C VAL A 305 16.38 -9.12 -15.57
N ALA A 306 16.62 -8.67 -14.35
CA ALA A 306 16.42 -9.46 -13.13
C ALA A 306 15.43 -8.75 -12.22
N VAL A 307 14.36 -9.47 -11.84
CA VAL A 307 13.33 -8.98 -10.93
C VAL A 307 13.40 -9.78 -9.63
N HIS A 308 13.69 -9.06 -8.54
CA HIS A 308 13.75 -9.59 -7.18
C HIS A 308 12.39 -9.38 -6.51
N THR A 309 11.60 -10.45 -6.43
CA THR A 309 10.34 -10.44 -5.67
C THR A 309 10.66 -10.52 -4.19
N VAL A 310 10.12 -9.59 -3.40
CA VAL A 310 10.38 -9.57 -1.96
C VAL A 310 9.48 -10.54 -1.22
N ASP A 311 10.07 -11.29 -0.28
CA ASP A 311 9.37 -12.11 0.68
C ASP A 311 8.76 -11.24 1.79
N ASP A 312 7.49 -11.48 2.15
CA ASP A 312 6.75 -10.74 3.18
C ASP A 312 6.82 -9.20 3.06
N PRO A 313 6.19 -8.62 2.02
CA PRO A 313 6.29 -7.20 1.72
C PRO A 313 5.54 -6.29 2.70
N ILE A 314 4.71 -6.85 3.59
CA ILE A 314 3.69 -6.10 4.35
C ILE A 314 4.32 -5.03 5.24
N HIS A 315 5.47 -5.31 5.83
CA HIS A 315 6.10 -4.43 6.83
C HIS A 315 7.18 -3.51 6.25
N LEU A 316 7.63 -3.73 5.01
CA LEU A 316 8.82 -3.08 4.47
C LEU A 316 8.69 -1.57 4.37
N GLY A 317 7.54 -1.06 3.95
CA GLY A 317 7.30 0.39 3.89
C GLY A 317 7.45 1.04 5.27
N ALA A 318 6.83 0.44 6.29
CA ALA A 318 6.90 0.93 7.66
C ALA A 318 8.31 0.77 8.25
N MET A 319 8.98 -0.36 8.02
CA MET A 319 10.37 -0.61 8.47
C MET A 319 11.36 0.36 7.84
N GLY A 320 11.21 0.66 6.55
CA GLY A 320 12.01 1.66 5.85
C GLY A 320 11.82 3.05 6.44
N GLY A 321 10.56 3.42 6.72
CA GLY A 321 10.22 4.65 7.43
C GLY A 321 10.87 4.73 8.81
N LEU A 322 10.79 3.66 9.61
CA LEU A 322 11.40 3.60 10.94
C LEU A 322 12.92 3.75 10.86
N ARG A 323 13.58 2.99 9.99
CA ARG A 323 15.03 3.10 9.79
C ARG A 323 15.44 4.52 9.40
N LEU A 324 14.72 5.13 8.45
CA LEU A 324 14.97 6.52 8.04
C LEU A 324 14.75 7.50 9.20
N SER A 325 13.71 7.29 10.01
CA SER A 325 13.39 8.18 11.13
C SER A 325 14.52 8.24 12.18
N MET A 326 15.26 7.14 12.34
CA MET A 326 16.38 7.00 13.25
C MET A 326 17.71 7.52 12.68
N GLU A 327 17.90 7.43 11.36
CA GLU A 327 19.16 7.77 10.70
C GLU A 327 19.24 9.25 10.25
N VAL A 328 18.09 9.91 10.02
CA VAL A 328 18.07 11.33 9.62
C VAL A 328 18.63 12.23 10.72
N PRO A 329 19.63 13.08 10.44
CA PRO A 329 20.23 13.98 11.40
C PRO A 329 19.23 14.94 12.08
N GLU A 330 19.45 15.23 13.37
CA GLU A 330 18.55 16.08 14.17
C GLU A 330 18.33 17.49 13.61
N ASP A 331 19.35 18.06 12.96
CA ASP A 331 19.27 19.38 12.34
C ASP A 331 18.35 19.41 11.11
N MET A 332 18.22 18.29 10.40
CA MET A 332 17.25 18.17 9.31
C MET A 332 15.81 18.14 9.82
N TRP A 333 15.58 17.52 10.99
CA TRP A 333 14.27 17.53 11.64
C TRP A 333 13.83 18.93 12.05
N LYS A 334 14.75 19.82 12.44
CA LYS A 334 14.44 21.22 12.82
C LYS A 334 13.85 22.05 11.67
N ASN A 335 14.12 21.68 10.42
CA ASN A 335 13.53 22.34 9.24
C ASN A 335 12.20 21.69 8.82
N LEU A 336 11.88 20.52 9.39
CA LEU A 336 10.66 19.75 9.17
C LEU A 336 9.76 19.78 10.42
N THR A 337 10.10 20.57 11.44
CA THR A 337 9.24 20.76 12.61
C THR A 337 7.98 21.52 12.23
N LEU A 338 6.85 21.09 12.78
CA LEU A 338 5.56 21.75 12.57
C LEU A 338 5.55 23.19 13.10
N ALA A 339 6.48 23.53 14.01
CA ALA A 339 6.67 24.86 14.57
C ALA A 339 7.49 25.83 13.68
N SER A 340 8.15 25.35 12.64
CA SER A 340 8.93 26.17 11.69
C SER A 340 8.15 26.57 10.44
N ARG A 341 6.82 26.41 10.45
CA ARG A 341 5.90 26.90 9.42
C ARG A 341 5.19 28.19 9.85
#